data_AF-A0A956DBE5-F1
#
_entry.id   AF-A0A956DBE5-F1
#
_cell.length_a   1.000
_cell.length_b   1.000
_cell.length_c   1.000
_cell.angle_alpha   90.00
_cell.angle_beta   90.00
_cell.angle_gamma   90.00
#
_symmetry.space_group_name_H-M   'P 1'
#
loop_
_entity.id
_entity.type
_entity.pdbx_description
1 polymer ?
#
loop_
_entity_poly.entity_id
_entity_poly.type
_entity_poly.pdbx_seq_one_letter_code
_entity_poly.pdbx_strand_id
1 'polypeptide(L)'
;MGSASWSCRVWACVFVLAGCGDDDVAVDASLPDAAVVDGAADAFVPRDGEPPPPTDAGPTSLSAEAFCARAQPTHCEWLTTCRNFPTCADWPGTTRFGADWCERARANVEAGRLRYDAELAARCLAQMEASLTLCWSPPIFACSPFLPNVPVGGDCFQDSPPGATMCLDGYCLDEGACPSRCVAAVALGEACSSGPECGSAAWCDGGFCVARGAEGEPCGACLSGLQCLTTPSGARVCSSGGRFPGESCDEANPCLTPGYCVEGTCRTSSPRGGACPENLNACPEGQLCVGASTGVLGTCTDLPGVGEPCLSDRCDPEAFCGETGTCEAYGGVGDECGGLLPSCASSLACVASGPGSARCVPRGGPTDPCNATYECLPDLVCIAETCRAPASEGEACNPSELRTCATGLHCDESTARCLAPLAEGATCSGPDRGIACQSTTYCDVPEGLDEGTCAARKPARALCSASFECQEGLSCRSESDGSIRCGAVDGPCTGT
;
A
#
# COMPACT_ATOMS: atom_id res chain seq x y z
N MET A 1 60.43 35.27 -18.79
CA MET A 1 60.14 35.44 -20.22
C MET A 1 59.53 34.14 -20.72
N GLY A 2 58.30 34.19 -21.25
CA GLY A 2 57.63 33.03 -21.87
C GLY A 2 56.38 32.53 -21.11
N SER A 3 55.32 33.34 -21.06
CA SER A 3 53.97 32.93 -20.67
C SER A 3 53.27 32.26 -21.85
N ALA A 4 52.86 30.99 -21.72
CA ALA A 4 52.02 30.29 -22.67
C ALA A 4 50.56 30.29 -22.16
N SER A 5 49.68 30.94 -22.90
CA SER A 5 48.23 30.93 -22.69
C SER A 5 47.59 29.75 -23.43
N TRP A 6 46.76 28.98 -22.73
CA TRP A 6 45.90 27.97 -23.34
C TRP A 6 44.47 28.53 -23.40
N SER A 7 43.94 28.65 -24.60
CA SER A 7 42.57 29.09 -24.88
C SER A 7 41.60 27.90 -24.78
N CYS A 8 40.69 27.95 -23.81
CA CYS A 8 39.51 27.07 -23.78
C CYS A 8 38.50 27.49 -24.86
N ARG A 9 38.12 26.56 -25.73
CA ARG A 9 36.96 26.71 -26.63
C ARG A 9 35.74 26.10 -25.95
N VAL A 10 34.76 26.95 -25.64
CA VAL A 10 33.42 26.54 -25.21
C VAL A 10 32.67 26.04 -26.45
N TRP A 11 32.26 24.77 -26.45
CA TRP A 11 31.27 24.25 -27.39
C TRP A 11 29.88 24.47 -26.78
N ALA A 12 29.07 25.30 -27.43
CA ALA A 12 27.65 25.44 -27.12
C ALA A 12 26.89 24.33 -27.85
N CYS A 13 26.32 23.39 -27.09
CA CYS A 13 25.31 22.46 -27.61
C CYS A 13 23.96 23.17 -27.64
N VAL A 14 23.44 23.39 -28.85
CA VAL A 14 22.06 23.84 -29.08
C VAL A 14 21.16 22.62 -28.95
N PHE A 15 20.35 22.56 -27.89
CA PHE A 15 19.24 21.62 -27.78
C PHE A 15 18.08 22.13 -28.63
N VAL A 16 17.69 21.35 -29.65
CA VAL A 16 16.45 21.56 -30.40
C VAL A 16 15.34 20.86 -29.62
N LEU A 17 14.46 21.63 -29.00
CA LEU A 17 13.18 21.15 -28.48
C LEU A 17 12.26 20.85 -29.68
N ALA A 18 11.96 19.58 -29.91
CA ALA A 18 10.90 19.17 -30.81
C ALA A 18 9.55 19.35 -30.08
N GLY A 19 8.82 20.41 -30.43
CA GLY A 19 7.41 20.55 -30.06
C GLY A 19 6.56 19.65 -30.96
N CYS A 20 5.65 18.89 -30.37
CA CYS A 20 4.57 18.22 -31.10
C CYS A 20 3.68 19.31 -31.70
N GLY A 21 3.68 19.43 -33.02
CA GLY A 21 2.73 20.26 -33.75
C GLY A 21 1.41 19.53 -33.89
N ASP A 22 0.32 20.25 -33.62
CA ASP A 22 -1.05 19.86 -33.94
C ASP A 22 -1.19 19.79 -35.48
N ASP A 23 -1.13 18.58 -36.05
CA ASP A 23 -1.51 18.36 -37.44
C ASP A 23 -3.00 17.95 -37.47
N ASP A 24 -3.84 18.89 -37.89
CA ASP A 24 -5.25 18.70 -38.24
C ASP A 24 -5.39 17.66 -39.35
N VAL A 25 -5.70 16.41 -38.99
CA VAL A 25 -6.15 15.38 -39.95
C VAL A 25 -7.67 15.44 -40.05
N ALA A 26 -8.16 16.13 -41.07
CA ALA A 26 -9.55 16.03 -41.50
C ALA A 26 -9.82 14.62 -42.03
N VAL A 27 -10.56 13.81 -41.26
CA VAL A 27 -11.06 12.51 -41.70
C VAL A 27 -12.45 12.71 -42.32
N ASP A 28 -12.52 12.68 -43.64
CA ASP A 28 -13.76 12.55 -44.40
C ASP A 28 -14.15 11.07 -44.44
N ALA A 29 -15.19 10.69 -43.69
CA ALA A 29 -15.75 9.35 -43.69
C ALA A 29 -17.27 9.43 -43.81
N SER A 30 -17.74 9.41 -45.06
CA SER A 30 -19.11 9.06 -45.39
C SER A 30 -19.33 7.57 -45.08
N LEU A 31 -20.25 7.25 -44.16
CA LEU A 31 -20.79 5.89 -43.98
C LEU A 31 -22.31 5.90 -44.24
N PRO A 32 -22.86 4.80 -44.80
CA PRO A 32 -24.25 4.73 -45.25
C PRO A 32 -25.24 4.44 -44.11
N ASP A 33 -26.46 4.94 -44.31
CA ASP A 33 -27.64 4.78 -43.46
C ASP A 33 -27.91 3.31 -43.05
N ALA A 34 -27.97 3.07 -41.74
CA ALA A 34 -28.49 1.84 -41.16
C ALA A 34 -29.85 2.11 -40.49
N ALA A 35 -30.76 1.16 -40.70
CA ALA A 35 -32.18 1.25 -40.42
C ALA A 35 -32.52 1.45 -38.93
N VAL A 36 -33.46 2.36 -38.69
CA VAL A 36 -34.15 2.60 -37.42
C VAL A 36 -35.04 1.41 -37.09
N VAL A 37 -34.88 0.83 -35.90
CA VAL A 37 -35.84 -0.08 -35.27
C VAL A 37 -36.38 0.63 -34.03
N ASP A 38 -37.67 0.99 -34.06
CA ASP A 38 -38.37 1.62 -32.94
C ASP A 38 -38.59 0.63 -31.79
N GLY A 39 -38.05 0.97 -30.62
CA GLY A 39 -38.31 0.28 -29.35
C GLY A 39 -38.23 1.30 -28.21
N ALA A 40 -39.38 1.86 -27.84
CA ALA A 40 -39.52 2.91 -26.84
C ALA A 40 -39.17 2.44 -25.42
N ALA A 41 -38.24 3.15 -24.78
CA ALA A 41 -38.19 3.35 -23.34
C ALA A 41 -37.77 4.82 -23.12
N ASP A 42 -38.58 5.57 -22.37
CA ASP A 42 -38.37 6.98 -22.06
C ASP A 42 -37.11 7.17 -21.21
N ALA A 43 -35.96 7.35 -21.87
CA ALA A 43 -34.71 7.81 -21.26
C ALA A 43 -34.50 9.29 -21.63
N PHE A 44 -34.19 10.08 -20.61
CA PHE A 44 -33.87 11.49 -20.75
C PHE A 44 -32.51 11.62 -21.48
N VAL A 45 -32.52 11.73 -22.81
CA VAL A 45 -31.31 12.01 -23.60
C VAL A 45 -31.04 13.52 -23.53
N PRO A 46 -29.94 13.98 -22.94
CA PRO A 46 -29.52 15.37 -23.04
C PRO A 46 -29.20 15.68 -24.51
N ARG A 47 -29.57 16.87 -24.99
CA ARG A 47 -29.19 17.33 -26.32
C ARG A 47 -27.67 17.45 -26.43
N ASP A 48 -27.12 16.93 -27.51
CA ASP A 48 -25.69 17.07 -27.85
C ASP A 48 -25.28 18.55 -27.94
N GLY A 49 -24.27 18.94 -27.15
CA GLY A 49 -23.48 20.15 -27.39
C GLY A 49 -23.60 21.31 -26.40
N GLU A 50 -24.43 21.23 -25.37
CA GLU A 50 -24.51 22.28 -24.35
C GLU A 50 -23.76 21.83 -23.07
N PRO A 51 -22.68 22.52 -22.65
CA PRO A 51 -22.01 22.20 -21.40
C PRO A 51 -23.03 22.30 -20.26
N PRO A 52 -23.04 21.36 -19.31
CA PRO A 52 -24.00 21.38 -18.21
C PRO A 52 -23.93 22.73 -17.51
N PRO A 53 -25.07 23.36 -17.19
CA PRO A 53 -25.06 24.65 -16.51
C PRO A 53 -24.26 24.50 -15.20
N PRO A 54 -23.40 25.48 -14.86
CA PRO A 54 -22.72 25.45 -13.58
C PRO A 54 -23.79 25.38 -12.49
N THR A 55 -23.81 24.27 -11.74
CA THR A 55 -24.69 24.11 -10.59
C THR A 55 -24.34 25.20 -9.58
N ASP A 56 -25.21 26.20 -9.47
CA ASP A 56 -25.10 27.29 -8.50
C ASP A 56 -25.01 26.71 -7.09
N ALA A 57 -23.80 26.80 -6.53
CA ALA A 57 -23.48 26.38 -5.19
C ALA A 57 -24.23 27.23 -4.16
N GLY A 58 -25.02 26.58 -3.29
CA GLY A 58 -25.47 27.19 -2.05
C GLY A 58 -24.29 27.65 -1.18
N PRO A 59 -24.50 28.56 -0.21
CA PRO A 59 -23.45 29.27 0.55
C PRO A 59 -22.57 28.40 1.48
N THR A 60 -22.61 27.07 1.36
CA THR A 60 -21.81 26.11 2.13
C THR A 60 -21.01 25.13 1.27
N SER A 61 -20.87 25.36 -0.05
CA SER A 61 -20.07 24.47 -0.89
C SER A 61 -18.57 24.61 -0.57
N LEU A 62 -17.96 23.55 -0.05
CA LEU A 62 -16.50 23.43 0.01
C LEU A 62 -15.97 23.37 -1.42
N SER A 63 -15.04 24.25 -1.82
CA SER A 63 -14.43 24.17 -3.16
C SER A 63 -13.42 23.04 -3.24
N ALA A 64 -13.11 22.55 -4.45
CA ALA A 64 -12.08 21.52 -4.66
C ALA A 64 -10.71 21.95 -4.08
N GLU A 65 -10.36 23.23 -4.26
CA GLU A 65 -9.16 23.82 -3.66
C GLU A 65 -9.21 23.82 -2.12
N ALA A 66 -10.33 24.24 -1.53
CA ALA A 66 -10.49 24.27 -0.08
C ALA A 66 -10.51 22.87 0.55
N PHE A 67 -11.10 21.88 -0.14
CA PHE A 67 -11.02 20.48 0.25
C PHE A 67 -9.58 19.99 0.25
N CYS A 68 -8.87 20.20 -0.86
CA CYS A 68 -7.48 19.78 -1.02
C CYS A 68 -6.53 20.41 0.01
N ALA A 69 -6.69 21.71 0.26
CA ALA A 69 -5.90 22.43 1.25
C ALA A 69 -6.09 21.93 2.70
N ARG A 70 -7.20 21.23 2.99
CA ARG A 70 -7.49 20.67 4.33
C ARG A 70 -7.24 19.17 4.41
N ALA A 71 -7.67 18.40 3.41
CA ALA A 71 -7.57 16.95 3.41
C ALA A 71 -6.12 16.46 3.52
N GLN A 72 -5.18 17.08 2.79
CA GLN A 72 -3.78 16.65 2.82
C GLN A 72 -3.12 16.89 4.21
N PRO A 73 -3.20 18.09 4.83
CA PRO A 73 -2.72 18.29 6.19
C PRO A 73 -3.37 17.36 7.21
N THR A 74 -4.70 17.17 7.17
CA THR A 74 -5.41 16.27 8.08
C THR A 74 -4.90 14.82 7.95
N HIS A 75 -4.61 14.37 6.72
CA HIS A 75 -4.02 13.05 6.52
C HIS A 75 -2.57 12.95 7.04
N CYS A 76 -1.75 13.98 6.78
CA CYS A 76 -0.37 14.05 7.25
C CYS A 76 -0.33 14.01 8.79
N GLU A 77 -1.20 14.78 9.45
CA GLU A 77 -1.34 14.79 10.91
C GLU A 77 -1.80 13.44 11.44
N TRP A 78 -2.71 12.74 10.73
CA TRP A 78 -3.09 11.39 11.09
C TRP A 78 -1.91 10.41 11.01
N LEU A 79 -1.10 10.46 9.95
CA LEU A 79 0.06 9.58 9.82
C LEU A 79 1.07 9.78 10.96
N THR A 80 1.36 11.04 11.31
CA THR A 80 2.33 11.34 12.35
C THR A 80 1.79 11.02 13.75
N THR A 81 0.53 11.39 14.02
CA THR A 81 -0.09 11.21 15.35
C THR A 81 -0.45 9.75 15.62
N CYS A 82 -0.98 9.05 14.61
CA CYS A 82 -1.67 7.78 14.81
C CYS A 82 -0.92 6.57 14.28
N ARG A 83 0.05 6.78 13.39
CA ARG A 83 0.89 5.71 12.85
C ARG A 83 2.37 5.88 13.23
N ASN A 84 2.68 6.90 14.05
CA ASN A 84 4.02 7.21 14.54
C ASN A 84 5.06 7.39 13.42
N PHE A 85 4.65 7.83 12.23
CA PHE A 85 5.60 8.24 11.21
C PHE A 85 6.29 9.54 11.67
N PRO A 86 7.63 9.64 11.61
CA PRO A 86 8.33 10.86 12.02
C PRO A 86 7.89 12.08 11.22
N THR A 87 7.72 11.91 9.91
CA THR A 87 7.12 12.86 9.00
C THR A 87 6.15 12.13 8.07
N CYS A 88 5.17 12.83 7.50
CA CYS A 88 4.28 12.17 6.54
C CYS A 88 5.01 11.77 5.25
N ALA A 89 6.10 12.45 4.88
CA ALA A 89 6.94 12.07 3.73
C ALA A 89 7.57 10.67 3.86
N ASP A 90 7.70 10.14 5.08
CA ASP A 90 8.23 8.81 5.33
C ASP A 90 7.23 7.69 4.98
N TRP A 91 5.95 8.03 4.74
CA TRP A 91 4.96 7.06 4.28
C TRP A 91 4.96 6.99 2.75
N PRO A 92 5.25 5.82 2.13
CA PRO A 92 5.27 5.67 0.67
C PRO A 92 3.96 6.09 -0.03
N GLY A 93 2.83 6.05 0.69
CA GLY A 93 1.53 6.48 0.18
C GLY A 93 1.32 8.00 0.13
N THR A 94 2.15 8.83 0.78
CA THR A 94 1.98 10.28 0.74
C THR A 94 2.31 10.87 -0.61
N THR A 95 3.12 10.23 -1.45
CA THR A 95 3.25 10.63 -2.86
C THR A 95 1.95 10.34 -3.64
N ARG A 96 1.22 9.28 -3.26
CA ARG A 96 -0.07 8.91 -3.86
C ARG A 96 -1.22 9.81 -3.41
N PHE A 97 -1.16 10.36 -2.20
CA PHE A 97 -2.17 11.28 -1.64
C PHE A 97 -1.61 12.69 -1.35
N GLY A 98 -0.51 13.04 -2.02
CA GLY A 98 0.22 14.29 -1.81
C GLY A 98 -0.37 15.44 -2.61
N ALA A 99 0.38 16.55 -2.68
CA ALA A 99 0.04 17.71 -3.49
C ALA A 99 -0.32 17.29 -4.93
N ASP A 100 0.43 16.33 -5.49
CA ASP A 100 0.20 15.77 -6.81
C ASP A 100 -1.18 15.15 -7.00
N TRP A 101 -1.76 14.50 -5.99
CA TRP A 101 -3.10 13.91 -6.11
C TRP A 101 -4.15 15.00 -6.32
N CYS A 102 -4.10 16.03 -5.49
CA CYS A 102 -5.04 17.13 -5.51
C CYS A 102 -4.86 18.03 -6.75
N GLU A 103 -3.61 18.26 -7.15
CA GLU A 103 -3.29 18.99 -8.38
C GLU A 103 -3.84 18.25 -9.60
N ARG A 104 -3.59 16.94 -9.74
CA ARG A 104 -4.13 16.13 -10.83
C ARG A 104 -5.65 16.05 -10.81
N ALA A 105 -6.27 15.89 -9.63
CA ALA A 105 -7.73 15.84 -9.51
C ALA A 105 -8.38 17.16 -9.97
N ARG A 106 -7.83 18.30 -9.52
CA ARG A 106 -8.29 19.63 -9.93
C ARG A 106 -8.09 19.86 -11.43
N ALA A 107 -6.92 19.55 -11.97
CA ALA A 107 -6.64 19.68 -13.41
C ALA A 107 -7.64 18.86 -14.25
N ASN A 108 -8.02 17.67 -13.78
CA ASN A 108 -9.03 16.85 -14.45
C ASN A 108 -10.47 17.38 -14.30
N VAL A 109 -10.80 18.06 -13.20
CA VAL A 109 -12.07 18.80 -13.08
C VAL A 109 -12.09 20.00 -14.04
N GLU A 110 -11.01 20.78 -14.10
CA GLU A 110 -10.87 21.92 -15.01
C GLU A 110 -10.94 21.48 -16.48
N ALA A 111 -10.37 20.31 -16.82
CA ALA A 111 -10.46 19.70 -18.14
C ALA A 111 -11.81 19.01 -18.43
N GLY A 112 -12.78 19.05 -17.51
CA GLY A 112 -14.11 18.45 -17.68
C GLY A 112 -14.13 16.91 -17.64
N ARG A 113 -13.03 16.27 -17.24
CA ARG A 113 -12.88 14.80 -17.19
C ARG A 113 -13.38 14.21 -15.87
N LEU A 114 -13.37 15.01 -14.81
CA LEU A 114 -13.97 14.69 -13.53
C LEU A 114 -15.03 15.74 -13.16
N ARG A 115 -16.03 15.33 -12.40
CA ARG A 115 -16.99 16.20 -11.74
C ARG A 115 -16.66 16.29 -10.27
N TYR A 116 -16.69 17.49 -9.70
CA TYR A 116 -16.49 17.70 -8.27
C TYR A 116 -17.82 17.76 -7.52
N ASP A 117 -17.96 16.96 -6.46
CA ASP A 117 -19.11 16.95 -5.55
C ASP A 117 -18.73 17.61 -4.22
N ALA A 118 -19.14 18.87 -4.03
CA ALA A 118 -18.82 19.68 -2.87
C ALA A 118 -19.46 19.15 -1.57
N GLU A 119 -20.63 18.53 -1.64
CA GLU A 119 -21.30 17.97 -0.46
C GLU A 119 -20.61 16.70 0.00
N LEU A 120 -20.26 15.82 -0.95
CA LEU A 120 -19.44 14.64 -0.66
C LEU A 120 -18.09 15.07 -0.08
N ALA A 121 -17.45 16.10 -0.65
CA ALA A 121 -16.17 16.61 -0.13
C ALA A 121 -16.27 17.06 1.33
N ALA A 122 -17.33 17.77 1.69
CA ALA A 122 -17.56 18.21 3.07
C ALA A 122 -17.74 17.02 4.03
N ARG A 123 -18.51 15.99 3.62
CA ARG A 123 -18.67 14.76 4.41
C ARG A 123 -17.35 14.00 4.58
N CYS A 124 -16.58 13.87 3.49
CA CYS A 124 -15.28 13.20 3.51
C CYS A 124 -14.32 13.89 4.46
N LEU A 125 -14.24 15.21 4.41
CA LEU A 125 -13.34 15.97 5.26
C LEU A 125 -13.70 15.85 6.75
N ALA A 126 -14.99 15.93 7.08
CA ALA A 126 -15.45 15.71 8.45
C ALA A 126 -15.09 14.31 8.97
N GLN A 127 -15.18 13.28 8.11
CA GLN A 127 -14.80 11.92 8.47
C GLN A 127 -13.28 11.78 8.67
N MET A 128 -12.46 12.45 7.86
CA MET A 128 -11.01 12.48 8.03
C MET A 128 -10.61 13.14 9.35
N GLU A 129 -11.24 14.27 9.70
CA GLU A 129 -10.99 14.98 10.97
C GLU A 129 -11.41 14.13 12.19
N ALA A 130 -12.53 13.43 12.10
CA ALA A 130 -12.94 12.47 13.13
C ALA A 130 -11.94 11.30 13.28
N SER A 131 -11.38 10.83 12.16
CA SER A 131 -10.39 9.74 12.13
C SER A 131 -9.07 10.09 12.82
N LEU A 132 -8.69 11.38 12.82
CA LEU A 132 -7.53 11.90 13.55
C LEU A 132 -7.65 11.62 15.06
N THR A 133 -8.84 11.89 15.62
CA THR A 133 -9.07 11.77 17.07
C THR A 133 -9.05 10.31 17.53
N LEU A 134 -9.44 9.39 16.65
CA LEU A 134 -9.59 7.96 16.93
C LEU A 134 -8.40 7.13 16.48
N CYS A 135 -7.45 7.74 15.78
CA CYS A 135 -6.31 7.09 15.18
C CYS A 135 -6.65 5.91 14.27
N TRP A 136 -7.67 6.11 13.43
CA TRP A 136 -8.16 5.14 12.46
C TRP A 136 -7.75 5.49 11.06
N SER A 137 -7.47 4.48 10.22
CA SER A 137 -7.17 4.72 8.80
C SER A 137 -8.27 5.59 8.19
N PRO A 138 -7.97 6.83 7.81
CA PRO A 138 -8.98 7.69 7.22
C PRO A 138 -9.42 7.03 5.91
N PRO A 139 -10.73 7.06 5.58
CA PRO A 139 -11.29 6.38 4.41
C PRO A 139 -11.02 7.18 3.14
N ILE A 140 -9.78 7.63 2.97
CA ILE A 140 -9.36 8.55 1.93
C ILE A 140 -9.68 8.02 0.53
N PHE A 141 -9.44 6.73 0.30
CA PHE A 141 -9.73 6.12 -0.99
C PHE A 141 -11.22 5.79 -1.19
N ALA A 142 -11.97 5.62 -0.10
CA ALA A 142 -13.41 5.36 -0.17
C ALA A 142 -14.23 6.66 -0.29
N CYS A 143 -13.63 7.79 0.05
CA CYS A 143 -14.29 9.09 0.08
C CYS A 143 -13.60 10.09 -0.88
N SER A 144 -13.72 9.82 -2.18
CA SER A 144 -13.29 10.74 -3.24
C SER A 144 -14.45 11.64 -3.68
N PRO A 145 -14.38 12.97 -3.52
CA PRO A 145 -15.37 13.89 -4.07
C PRO A 145 -15.21 14.15 -5.58
N PHE A 146 -14.22 13.53 -6.21
CA PHE A 146 -13.97 13.64 -7.65
C PHE A 146 -14.58 12.43 -8.34
N LEU A 147 -15.71 12.66 -9.00
CA LEU A 147 -16.53 11.67 -9.69
C LEU A 147 -16.16 11.60 -11.18
N PRO A 148 -16.30 10.45 -11.84
CA PRO A 148 -16.09 10.33 -13.28
C PRO A 148 -17.03 11.23 -14.09
N ASN A 149 -16.58 11.68 -15.27
CA ASN A 149 -17.38 12.50 -16.19
C ASN A 149 -17.16 12.19 -17.69
N VAL A 150 -16.26 11.28 -18.04
CA VAL A 150 -15.97 10.91 -19.43
C VAL A 150 -16.88 9.74 -19.86
N PRO A 151 -17.69 9.87 -20.93
CA PRO A 151 -18.52 8.77 -21.41
C PRO A 151 -17.67 7.65 -22.04
N VAL A 152 -18.26 6.46 -22.19
CA VAL A 152 -17.64 5.36 -22.95
C VAL A 152 -17.32 5.84 -24.38
N GLY A 153 -16.13 5.49 -24.86
CA GLY A 153 -15.54 5.96 -26.11
C GLY A 153 -14.75 7.27 -25.98
N GLY A 154 -14.89 8.01 -24.89
CA GLY A 154 -14.14 9.25 -24.64
C GLY A 154 -12.67 9.00 -24.28
N ASP A 155 -11.88 10.07 -24.35
CA ASP A 155 -10.46 10.02 -24.02
C ASP A 155 -10.25 10.04 -22.50
N CYS A 156 -9.42 9.12 -22.01
CA CYS A 156 -9.07 8.99 -20.60
C CYS A 156 -7.56 8.88 -20.41
N PHE A 157 -7.10 9.09 -19.18
CA PHE A 157 -5.68 9.20 -18.89
C PHE A 157 -5.32 8.37 -17.65
N GLN A 158 -4.24 7.59 -17.76
CA GLN A 158 -3.71 6.77 -16.67
C GLN A 158 -3.09 7.59 -15.54
N ASP A 159 -2.88 8.89 -15.75
CA ASP A 159 -2.44 9.84 -14.72
C ASP A 159 -3.57 10.27 -13.76
N SER A 160 -4.74 9.63 -13.86
CA SER A 160 -5.84 9.82 -12.91
C SER A 160 -5.33 9.64 -11.48
N PRO A 161 -5.78 10.48 -10.52
CA PRO A 161 -5.47 10.26 -9.11
C PRO A 161 -5.86 8.83 -8.71
N PRO A 162 -5.01 8.06 -8.00
CA PRO A 162 -5.33 6.71 -7.56
C PRO A 162 -6.72 6.64 -6.92
N GLY A 163 -7.57 5.75 -7.44
CA GLY A 163 -8.95 5.55 -6.98
C GLY A 163 -10.02 6.40 -7.68
N ALA A 164 -9.66 7.38 -8.50
CA ALA A 164 -10.61 8.11 -9.34
C ALA A 164 -10.57 7.55 -10.78
N THR A 165 -11.66 6.90 -11.21
CA THR A 165 -11.86 6.65 -12.64
C THR A 165 -12.39 7.92 -13.30
N MET A 166 -11.92 8.25 -14.51
CA MET A 166 -12.51 9.33 -15.31
C MET A 166 -13.77 8.85 -16.07
N CYS A 167 -13.91 7.54 -16.28
CA CYS A 167 -14.95 6.95 -17.12
C CYS A 167 -16.24 6.74 -16.33
N LEU A 168 -17.35 7.31 -16.81
CA LEU A 168 -18.65 7.34 -16.12
C LEU A 168 -19.22 5.94 -15.88
N ASP A 169 -19.25 5.10 -16.94
CA ASP A 169 -19.81 3.75 -16.93
C ASP A 169 -18.80 2.71 -17.44
N GLY A 170 -17.56 2.83 -16.95
CA GLY A 170 -16.48 2.01 -17.48
C GLY A 170 -15.14 2.22 -16.82
N TYR A 171 -14.10 1.86 -17.57
CA TYR A 171 -12.71 1.99 -17.14
C TYR A 171 -11.82 2.48 -18.27
N CYS A 172 -10.67 3.01 -17.89
CA CYS A 172 -9.68 3.50 -18.85
C CYS A 172 -8.81 2.32 -19.32
N LEU A 173 -8.97 1.91 -20.58
CA LEU A 173 -8.21 0.79 -21.13
C LEU A 173 -6.77 1.23 -21.45
N ASP A 174 -5.80 0.61 -20.78
CA ASP A 174 -4.38 0.84 -21.07
C ASP A 174 -3.93 0.03 -22.29
N GLU A 175 -3.93 0.66 -23.46
CA GLU A 175 -3.35 0.10 -24.69
C GLU A 175 -1.95 0.66 -24.98
N GLY A 176 -1.29 1.30 -24.00
CA GLY A 176 -0.02 1.99 -24.19
C GLY A 176 -0.11 3.28 -25.02
N ALA A 177 -1.33 3.73 -25.33
CA ALA A 177 -1.61 4.99 -26.01
C ALA A 177 -2.05 6.07 -25.00
N CYS A 178 -1.53 7.29 -25.17
CA CYS A 178 -1.93 8.48 -24.42
C CYS A 178 -2.44 9.56 -25.41
N PRO A 179 -3.73 9.94 -25.37
CA PRO A 179 -4.76 9.46 -24.46
C PRO A 179 -5.17 8.00 -24.71
N SER A 180 -5.63 7.34 -23.64
CA SER A 180 -6.31 6.05 -23.68
C SER A 180 -7.81 6.25 -23.95
N ARG A 181 -8.59 5.16 -24.03
CA ARG A 181 -10.04 5.23 -24.27
C ARG A 181 -10.83 4.67 -23.09
N CYS A 182 -11.91 5.36 -22.73
CA CYS A 182 -12.93 4.81 -21.85
C CYS A 182 -13.64 3.67 -22.59
N VAL A 183 -13.59 2.47 -22.02
CA VAL A 183 -14.36 1.32 -22.52
C VAL A 183 -15.44 0.96 -21.53
N ALA A 184 -16.51 0.32 -22.00
CA ALA A 184 -17.61 -0.11 -21.15
C ALA A 184 -17.08 -1.07 -20.06
N ALA A 185 -17.70 -1.01 -18.88
CA ALA A 185 -17.45 -1.98 -17.84
C ALA A 185 -17.81 -3.40 -18.32
N VAL A 186 -17.00 -4.37 -17.89
CA VAL A 186 -17.25 -5.81 -18.06
C VAL A 186 -18.53 -6.18 -17.31
N ALA A 187 -19.38 -7.00 -17.91
CA ALA A 187 -20.68 -7.32 -17.35
C ALA A 187 -20.55 -8.21 -16.10
N LEU A 188 -21.57 -8.20 -15.23
CA LEU A 188 -21.61 -9.11 -14.08
C LEU A 188 -21.52 -10.57 -14.53
N GLY A 189 -20.66 -11.35 -13.87
CA GLY A 189 -20.37 -12.75 -14.17
C GLY A 189 -19.38 -12.98 -15.30
N GLU A 190 -18.94 -11.94 -16.00
CA GLU A 190 -17.89 -12.05 -17.02
C GLU A 190 -16.49 -11.99 -16.39
N ALA A 191 -15.51 -12.53 -17.12
CA ALA A 191 -14.13 -12.60 -16.67
C ALA A 191 -13.51 -11.21 -16.58
N CYS A 192 -12.87 -10.94 -15.46
CA CYS A 192 -12.12 -9.71 -15.22
C CYS A 192 -10.69 -10.05 -14.82
N SER A 193 -9.80 -9.15 -15.18
CA SER A 193 -8.38 -9.24 -14.91
C SER A 193 -7.97 -8.29 -13.77
N SER A 194 -8.80 -7.28 -13.49
CA SER A 194 -8.59 -6.27 -12.45
C SER A 194 -9.92 -5.67 -11.97
N GLY A 195 -9.92 -5.08 -10.78
CA GLY A 195 -11.11 -4.44 -10.18
C GLY A 195 -11.76 -3.33 -11.03
N PRO A 196 -11.01 -2.41 -11.66
CA PRO A 196 -11.57 -1.34 -12.48
C PRO A 196 -12.41 -1.83 -13.66
N GLU A 197 -12.09 -2.99 -14.24
CA GLU A 197 -12.79 -3.53 -15.41
C GLU A 197 -14.30 -3.70 -15.17
N CYS A 198 -14.70 -3.98 -13.94
CA CYS A 198 -16.09 -4.22 -13.56
C CYS A 198 -16.92 -2.93 -13.38
N GLY A 199 -16.31 -1.75 -13.49
CA GLY A 199 -16.99 -0.47 -13.29
C GLY A 199 -17.32 -0.17 -11.82
N SER A 200 -18.09 0.90 -11.59
CA SER A 200 -18.37 1.45 -10.25
C SER A 200 -19.37 0.62 -9.43
N ALA A 201 -20.21 -0.18 -10.09
CA ALA A 201 -21.23 -1.01 -9.46
C ALA A 201 -20.78 -2.44 -9.14
N ALA A 202 -19.57 -2.83 -9.54
CA ALA A 202 -19.04 -4.18 -9.35
C ALA A 202 -17.55 -4.17 -8.96
N TRP A 203 -17.02 -5.34 -8.62
CA TRP A 203 -15.59 -5.54 -8.34
C TRP A 203 -15.15 -6.92 -8.85
N CYS A 204 -13.84 -7.09 -9.05
CA CYS A 204 -13.28 -8.34 -9.57
C CYS A 204 -12.96 -9.29 -8.41
N ASP A 205 -13.74 -10.36 -8.29
CA ASP A 205 -13.56 -11.41 -7.28
C ASP A 205 -13.37 -12.77 -7.95
N GLY A 206 -12.33 -13.50 -7.57
CA GLY A 206 -12.01 -14.79 -8.18
C GLY A 206 -11.85 -14.75 -9.71
N GLY A 207 -11.54 -13.58 -10.30
CA GLY A 207 -11.43 -13.40 -11.75
C GLY A 207 -12.76 -13.14 -12.47
N PHE A 208 -13.84 -12.86 -11.74
CA PHE A 208 -15.14 -12.51 -12.33
C PHE A 208 -15.73 -11.24 -11.72
N CYS A 209 -16.45 -10.47 -12.54
CA CYS A 209 -17.14 -9.28 -12.05
C CYS A 209 -18.35 -9.66 -11.20
N VAL A 210 -18.32 -9.29 -9.93
CA VAL A 210 -19.43 -9.50 -8.98
C VAL A 210 -19.96 -8.15 -8.50
N ALA A 211 -21.28 -8.09 -8.31
CA ALA A 211 -21.95 -6.87 -7.88
C ALA A 211 -21.41 -6.42 -6.51
N ARG A 212 -21.24 -5.11 -6.35
CA ARG A 212 -21.02 -4.50 -5.04
C ARG A 212 -22.33 -4.52 -4.26
N GLY A 213 -22.25 -4.77 -2.95
CA GLY A 213 -23.42 -4.76 -2.08
C GLY A 213 -24.01 -3.36 -1.96
N ALA A 214 -25.33 -3.27 -2.05
CA ALA A 214 -26.10 -2.09 -1.65
C ALA A 214 -26.25 -2.02 -0.12
N GLU A 215 -26.78 -0.90 0.40
CA GLU A 215 -26.97 -0.73 1.84
C GLU A 215 -27.83 -1.86 2.44
N GLY A 216 -27.30 -2.52 3.47
CA GLY A 216 -27.88 -3.69 4.13
C GLY A 216 -27.53 -5.04 3.48
N GLU A 217 -26.94 -5.07 2.29
CA GLU A 217 -26.57 -6.33 1.62
C GLU A 217 -25.21 -6.88 2.09
N PRO A 218 -25.00 -8.21 2.05
CA PRO A 218 -23.73 -8.81 2.37
C PRO A 218 -22.61 -8.31 1.45
N CYS A 219 -21.42 -8.12 2.00
CA CYS A 219 -20.36 -7.41 1.28
C CYS A 219 -19.04 -8.19 1.14
N GLY A 220 -18.61 -8.37 -0.11
CA GLY A 220 -17.19 -8.49 -0.46
C GLY A 220 -16.59 -7.10 -0.78
N ALA A 221 -17.37 -6.27 -1.47
CA ALA A 221 -17.15 -4.83 -1.65
C ALA A 221 -18.51 -4.10 -1.67
N CYS A 222 -18.51 -2.80 -1.37
CA CYS A 222 -19.73 -1.99 -1.30
C CYS A 222 -19.79 -0.92 -2.38
N LEU A 223 -21.02 -0.47 -2.70
CA LEU A 223 -21.23 0.69 -3.57
C LEU A 223 -20.53 1.94 -3.01
N SER A 224 -20.17 2.87 -3.89
CA SER A 224 -19.47 4.11 -3.51
C SER A 224 -20.23 4.85 -2.41
N GLY A 225 -19.50 5.31 -1.39
CA GLY A 225 -20.07 5.96 -0.20
C GLY A 225 -20.55 5.00 0.89
N LEU A 226 -20.56 3.69 0.64
CA LEU A 226 -20.83 2.67 1.66
C LEU A 226 -19.53 1.98 2.09
N GLN A 227 -19.53 1.48 3.32
CA GLN A 227 -18.42 0.70 3.87
C GLN A 227 -18.89 -0.71 4.20
N CYS A 228 -17.99 -1.68 4.01
CA CYS A 228 -18.25 -3.07 4.36
C CYS A 228 -17.95 -3.27 5.85
N LEU A 229 -19.00 -3.25 6.67
CA LEU A 229 -18.92 -3.26 8.12
C LEU A 229 -19.33 -4.63 8.67
N THR A 230 -18.67 -5.07 9.74
CA THR A 230 -19.02 -6.31 10.42
C THR A 230 -20.11 -6.04 11.45
N THR A 231 -21.26 -6.68 11.31
CA THR A 231 -22.37 -6.62 12.26
C THR A 231 -22.03 -7.38 13.55
N PRO A 232 -22.79 -7.16 14.65
CA PRO A 232 -22.63 -7.94 15.88
C PRO A 232 -22.72 -9.46 15.67
N SER A 233 -23.55 -9.90 14.73
CA SER A 233 -23.67 -11.31 14.32
C SER A 233 -22.48 -11.83 13.50
N GLY A 234 -21.47 -11.01 13.22
CA GLY A 234 -20.29 -11.38 12.42
C GLY A 234 -20.53 -11.37 10.90
N ALA A 235 -21.76 -11.09 10.45
CA ALA A 235 -22.04 -10.88 9.03
C ALA A 235 -21.37 -9.57 8.57
N ARG A 236 -20.93 -9.51 7.32
CA ARG A 236 -20.39 -8.28 6.74
C ARG A 236 -21.44 -7.67 5.85
N VAL A 237 -21.88 -6.45 6.14
CA VAL A 237 -22.91 -5.74 5.36
C VAL A 237 -22.43 -4.37 4.91
N CYS A 238 -22.92 -3.91 3.77
CA CYS A 238 -22.67 -2.54 3.33
C CYS A 238 -23.53 -1.54 4.10
N SER A 239 -22.93 -0.47 4.61
CA SER A 239 -23.67 0.59 5.32
C SER A 239 -23.08 1.97 5.03
N SER A 240 -23.95 2.98 4.96
CA SER A 240 -23.59 4.39 4.76
C SER A 240 -23.07 5.07 6.04
N GLY A 241 -23.25 4.42 7.19
CA GLY A 241 -23.05 5.05 8.50
C GLY A 241 -22.51 4.07 9.51
N GLY A 242 -21.22 3.76 9.40
CA GLY A 242 -20.55 3.13 10.53
C GLY A 242 -20.54 4.08 11.72
N ARG A 243 -20.81 3.54 12.89
CA ARG A 243 -20.80 4.28 14.15
C ARG A 243 -19.38 4.40 14.67
N PHE A 244 -19.03 5.59 15.16
CA PHE A 244 -17.71 5.87 15.74
C PHE A 244 -17.61 5.26 17.15
N PRO A 245 -16.40 5.00 17.67
CA PRO A 245 -16.21 4.52 19.03
C PRO A 245 -16.90 5.43 20.04
N GLY A 246 -17.64 4.83 20.98
CA GLY A 246 -18.48 5.52 21.95
C GLY A 246 -19.91 5.81 21.48
N GLU A 247 -20.22 5.72 20.18
CA GLU A 247 -21.58 5.83 19.70
C GLU A 247 -22.36 4.52 19.88
N SER A 248 -23.69 4.63 19.98
CA SER A 248 -24.57 3.48 20.03
C SER A 248 -24.57 2.72 18.70
N CYS A 249 -24.52 1.41 18.76
CA CYS A 249 -24.54 0.52 17.60
C CYS A 249 -25.56 -0.60 17.75
N ASP A 250 -26.00 -1.11 16.61
CA ASP A 250 -26.87 -2.26 16.47
C ASP A 250 -26.62 -2.94 15.11
N GLU A 251 -27.45 -3.92 14.74
CA GLU A 251 -27.34 -4.60 13.43
C GLU A 251 -27.57 -3.64 12.24
N ALA A 252 -28.37 -2.59 12.42
CA ALA A 252 -28.64 -1.61 11.37
C ALA A 252 -27.57 -0.51 11.29
N ASN A 253 -26.85 -0.29 12.39
CA ASN A 253 -25.84 0.74 12.56
C ASN A 253 -24.55 0.11 13.12
N PRO A 254 -23.85 -0.72 12.34
CA PRO A 254 -22.62 -1.37 12.80
C PRO A 254 -21.51 -0.34 13.02
N CYS A 255 -20.45 -0.76 13.70
CA CYS A 255 -19.31 0.11 13.94
C CYS A 255 -18.42 0.20 12.72
N LEU A 256 -17.78 1.37 12.54
CA LEU A 256 -16.70 1.54 11.57
C LEU A 256 -15.54 0.61 11.93
N THR A 257 -15.07 -0.20 10.97
CA THR A 257 -13.86 -1.04 11.11
C THR A 257 -12.63 -0.17 11.42
N PRO A 258 -11.74 -0.53 12.37
CA PRO A 258 -11.65 -1.81 13.09
C PRO A 258 -12.57 -1.95 14.31
N GLY A 259 -13.43 -0.95 14.57
CA GLY A 259 -14.36 -1.00 15.68
C GLY A 259 -15.46 -2.05 15.50
N TYR A 260 -16.02 -2.50 16.61
CA TYR A 260 -17.11 -3.48 16.66
C TYR A 260 -18.06 -3.19 17.81
N CYS A 261 -19.27 -3.71 17.70
CA CYS A 261 -20.36 -3.37 18.59
C CYS A 261 -20.34 -4.24 19.85
N VAL A 262 -20.03 -3.64 20.99
CA VAL A 262 -20.00 -4.32 22.29
C VAL A 262 -21.07 -3.70 23.18
N GLU A 263 -22.06 -4.52 23.57
CA GLU A 263 -23.18 -4.08 24.43
C GLU A 263 -23.91 -2.84 23.87
N GLY A 264 -24.08 -2.78 22.54
CA GLY A 264 -24.74 -1.68 21.86
C GLY A 264 -23.92 -0.39 21.81
N THR A 265 -22.61 -0.43 22.08
CA THR A 265 -21.69 0.71 21.92
C THR A 265 -20.47 0.33 21.08
N CYS A 266 -20.06 1.18 20.15
CA CYS A 266 -18.88 0.94 19.35
C CYS A 266 -17.59 1.07 20.15
N ARG A 267 -16.69 0.10 19.97
CA ARG A 267 -15.37 0.08 20.62
C ARG A 267 -14.30 -0.36 19.64
N THR A 268 -13.08 0.13 19.85
CA THR A 268 -11.86 -0.28 19.13
C THR A 268 -11.23 -1.53 19.71
N SER A 269 -11.43 -1.76 20.99
CA SER A 269 -10.95 -2.93 21.70
C SER A 269 -11.99 -3.39 22.72
N SER A 270 -11.95 -4.69 23.01
CA SER A 270 -12.85 -5.31 23.97
C SER A 270 -12.20 -5.22 25.33
N PRO A 271 -12.98 -5.01 26.39
CA PRO A 271 -12.44 -5.16 27.72
C PRO A 271 -11.94 -6.60 27.91
N ARG A 272 -11.05 -6.80 28.89
CA ARG A 272 -10.63 -8.15 29.30
C ARG A 272 -11.84 -9.03 29.58
N GLY A 273 -11.87 -10.23 28.99
CA GLY A 273 -13.00 -11.16 29.08
C GLY A 273 -14.24 -10.75 28.26
N GLY A 274 -14.15 -9.67 27.46
CA GLY A 274 -15.21 -9.22 26.58
C GLY A 274 -15.30 -10.03 25.29
N ALA A 275 -16.46 -9.97 24.62
CA ALA A 275 -16.67 -10.64 23.34
C ALA A 275 -15.82 -10.00 22.23
N CYS A 276 -15.26 -10.79 21.32
CA CYS A 276 -14.41 -10.30 20.23
C CYS A 276 -14.69 -11.05 18.91
N PRO A 277 -14.58 -10.37 17.75
CA PRO A 277 -14.60 -11.04 16.46
C PRO A 277 -13.26 -11.75 16.20
N GLU A 278 -13.23 -12.67 15.22
CA GLU A 278 -12.07 -13.50 14.83
C GLU A 278 -10.81 -12.72 14.42
N ASN A 279 -10.90 -11.39 14.32
CA ASN A 279 -9.77 -10.53 14.02
C ASN A 279 -8.79 -10.40 15.20
N LEU A 280 -7.52 -10.71 14.93
CA LEU A 280 -6.39 -10.76 15.89
C LEU A 280 -6.15 -9.47 16.69
N ASN A 281 -6.70 -8.34 16.29
CA ASN A 281 -6.47 -7.03 16.91
C ASN A 281 -7.68 -6.51 17.70
N ALA A 282 -8.71 -7.32 17.90
CA ALA A 282 -9.87 -6.92 18.68
C ALA A 282 -9.56 -6.81 20.18
N CYS A 283 -8.63 -7.61 20.69
CA CYS A 283 -8.32 -7.64 22.11
C CYS A 283 -7.21 -6.64 22.48
N PRO A 284 -7.15 -6.17 23.74
CA PRO A 284 -6.04 -5.36 24.24
C PRO A 284 -4.70 -6.09 24.08
N GLU A 285 -3.59 -5.34 24.12
CA GLU A 285 -2.26 -5.95 24.18
C GLU A 285 -2.16 -6.99 25.30
N GLY A 286 -1.50 -8.12 25.00
CA GLY A 286 -1.41 -9.25 25.91
C GLY A 286 -2.62 -10.18 25.92
N GLN A 287 -3.62 -9.99 25.05
CA GLN A 287 -4.79 -10.85 24.92
C GLN A 287 -4.98 -11.37 23.48
N LEU A 288 -5.64 -12.52 23.35
CA LEU A 288 -6.07 -13.08 22.08
C LEU A 288 -7.57 -13.35 22.11
N CYS A 289 -8.21 -13.22 20.94
CA CYS A 289 -9.60 -13.60 20.79
C CYS A 289 -9.72 -15.13 20.66
N VAL A 290 -10.30 -15.79 21.66
CA VAL A 290 -10.43 -17.26 21.69
C VAL A 290 -11.86 -17.69 21.41
N GLY A 291 -12.02 -18.74 20.61
CA GLY A 291 -13.32 -19.34 20.31
C GLY A 291 -14.18 -18.53 19.34
N ALA A 292 -13.59 -17.49 18.72
CA ALA A 292 -14.24 -16.83 17.60
C ALA A 292 -14.27 -17.77 16.40
N SER A 293 -15.41 -17.81 15.73
CA SER A 293 -15.60 -18.49 14.45
C SER A 293 -16.66 -17.74 13.65
N THR A 294 -16.89 -18.11 12.40
CA THR A 294 -17.91 -17.45 11.56
C THR A 294 -19.27 -17.46 12.25
N GLY A 295 -19.75 -16.27 12.65
CA GLY A 295 -21.03 -16.09 13.33
C GLY A 295 -21.03 -16.28 14.85
N VAL A 296 -19.87 -16.57 15.46
CA VAL A 296 -19.72 -16.70 16.92
C VAL A 296 -18.60 -15.78 17.40
N LEU A 297 -18.95 -14.84 18.27
CA LEU A 297 -17.96 -14.00 18.93
C LEU A 297 -17.12 -14.86 19.89
N GLY A 298 -15.80 -14.71 19.81
CA GLY A 298 -14.87 -15.24 20.79
C GLY A 298 -14.86 -14.40 22.07
N THR A 299 -13.95 -14.73 22.97
CA THR A 299 -13.71 -13.99 24.20
C THR A 299 -12.24 -13.56 24.27
N CYS A 300 -12.00 -12.29 24.58
CA CYS A 300 -10.66 -11.80 24.82
C CYS A 300 -10.09 -12.44 26.08
N THR A 301 -9.13 -13.32 25.88
CA THR A 301 -8.48 -14.12 26.92
C THR A 301 -7.04 -13.67 27.03
N ASP A 302 -6.51 -13.55 28.25
CA ASP A 302 -5.08 -13.26 28.47
C ASP A 302 -4.24 -14.33 27.75
N LEU A 303 -3.19 -13.89 27.07
CA LEU A 303 -2.24 -14.81 26.45
C LEU A 303 -1.59 -15.67 27.55
N PRO A 304 -1.40 -16.98 27.30
CA PRO A 304 -0.86 -17.89 28.30
C PRO A 304 0.55 -17.47 28.72
N GLY A 305 0.77 -17.49 30.02
CA GLY A 305 2.08 -17.20 30.61
C GLY A 305 3.00 -18.42 30.57
N VAL A 306 4.23 -18.24 31.05
CA VAL A 306 5.23 -19.32 31.14
C VAL A 306 4.67 -20.55 31.88
N GLY A 307 4.80 -21.73 31.25
CA GLY A 307 4.36 -23.03 31.76
C GLY A 307 2.92 -23.41 31.38
N GLU A 308 2.16 -22.50 30.76
CA GLU A 308 0.80 -22.77 30.30
C GLU A 308 0.80 -23.28 28.84
N PRO A 309 -0.22 -24.05 28.42
CA PRO A 309 -0.33 -24.47 27.02
C PRO A 309 -0.50 -23.26 26.10
N CYS A 310 0.16 -23.29 24.94
CA CYS A 310 0.06 -22.24 23.95
C CYS A 310 -1.37 -22.06 23.46
N LEU A 311 -1.69 -20.83 23.09
CA LEU A 311 -2.98 -20.48 22.53
C LEU A 311 -2.77 -20.04 21.07
N SER A 312 -3.02 -20.94 20.13
CA SER A 312 -2.78 -20.74 18.69
C SER A 312 -1.34 -20.29 18.40
N ASP A 313 -0.36 -21.02 18.96
CA ASP A 313 1.08 -20.75 18.87
C ASP A 313 1.53 -19.40 19.45
N ARG A 314 0.67 -18.77 20.27
CA ARG A 314 0.98 -17.51 20.97
C ARG A 314 1.00 -17.68 22.47
N CYS A 315 1.85 -16.87 23.07
CA CYS A 315 2.09 -16.73 24.50
C CYS A 315 2.13 -15.25 24.86
N ASP A 316 2.19 -14.93 26.14
CA ASP A 316 2.42 -13.55 26.57
C ASP A 316 3.72 -12.98 25.98
N PRO A 317 3.91 -11.64 25.99
CA PRO A 317 5.11 -11.02 25.41
C PRO A 317 6.45 -11.44 26.06
N GLU A 318 6.43 -12.12 27.20
CA GLU A 318 7.62 -12.60 27.93
C GLU A 318 7.90 -14.09 27.68
N ALA A 319 7.08 -14.76 26.86
CA ALA A 319 7.19 -16.16 26.53
C ALA A 319 7.05 -16.43 25.02
N PHE A 320 7.50 -17.60 24.58
CA PHE A 320 7.30 -18.10 23.22
C PHE A 320 6.68 -19.50 23.25
N CYS A 321 6.00 -19.90 22.17
CA CYS A 321 5.46 -21.24 22.10
C CYS A 321 6.57 -22.25 21.77
N GLY A 322 6.94 -23.09 22.73
CA GLY A 322 7.93 -24.13 22.57
C GLY A 322 7.42 -25.32 21.74
N GLU A 323 8.33 -26.24 21.37
CA GLU A 323 8.00 -27.43 20.56
C GLU A 323 6.98 -28.36 21.24
N THR A 324 6.88 -28.27 22.56
CA THR A 324 5.93 -29.03 23.38
C THR A 324 4.51 -28.48 23.34
N GLY A 325 4.30 -27.33 22.70
CA GLY A 325 3.02 -26.60 22.72
C GLY A 325 2.74 -25.96 24.07
N THR A 326 3.76 -25.71 24.90
CA THR A 326 3.66 -24.88 26.10
C THR A 326 4.46 -23.60 25.95
N CYS A 327 4.00 -22.54 26.59
CA CYS A 327 4.67 -21.27 26.66
C CYS A 327 5.93 -21.39 27.52
N GLU A 328 7.07 -21.17 26.91
CA GLU A 328 8.37 -21.21 27.56
C GLU A 328 8.87 -19.79 27.72
N ALA A 329 9.46 -19.48 28.88
CA ALA A 329 10.08 -18.18 29.10
C ALA A 329 11.19 -18.00 28.07
N TYR A 330 11.33 -16.78 27.56
CA TYR A 330 12.58 -16.45 26.90
C TYR A 330 13.76 -16.64 27.88
N GLY A 331 14.83 -17.27 27.39
CA GLY A 331 16.06 -17.48 28.14
C GLY A 331 16.67 -16.17 28.60
N GLY A 332 17.06 -16.12 29.87
CA GLY A 332 17.82 -15.05 30.49
C GLY A 332 19.32 -15.18 30.24
N VAL A 333 20.10 -14.26 30.81
CA VAL A 333 21.56 -14.26 30.63
C VAL A 333 22.19 -15.55 31.13
N GLY A 334 22.92 -16.24 30.26
CA GLY A 334 23.63 -17.49 30.53
C GLY A 334 22.83 -18.75 30.23
N ASP A 335 21.52 -18.64 29.97
CA ASP A 335 20.70 -19.78 29.59
C ASP A 335 21.12 -20.32 28.22
N GLU A 336 20.98 -21.62 28.02
CA GLU A 336 21.29 -22.24 26.74
C GLU A 336 20.28 -21.80 25.69
N CYS A 337 20.79 -21.49 24.50
CA CYS A 337 19.99 -21.11 23.36
C CYS A 337 20.50 -21.85 22.12
N GLY A 338 19.67 -21.90 21.08
CA GLY A 338 19.97 -22.63 19.85
C GLY A 338 18.72 -23.24 19.23
N GLY A 339 18.77 -23.57 17.93
CA GLY A 339 17.63 -24.04 17.15
C GLY A 339 17.08 -22.99 16.19
N LEU A 340 15.92 -23.26 15.59
CA LEU A 340 15.29 -22.38 14.59
C LEU A 340 14.49 -21.21 15.21
N LEU A 341 14.28 -21.19 16.52
CA LEU A 341 13.42 -20.22 17.20
C LEU A 341 14.20 -19.28 18.14
N PRO A 342 13.79 -17.99 18.26
CA PRO A 342 14.39 -17.06 19.19
C PRO A 342 14.14 -17.51 20.63
N SER A 343 15.21 -17.95 21.29
CA SER A 343 15.17 -18.53 22.65
C SER A 343 15.63 -17.56 23.73
N CYS A 344 15.99 -16.31 23.39
CA CYS A 344 16.48 -15.31 24.34
C CYS A 344 15.53 -14.12 24.44
N ALA A 345 15.51 -13.46 25.60
CA ALA A 345 14.70 -12.27 25.79
C ALA A 345 15.08 -11.18 24.76
N SER A 346 14.15 -10.27 24.42
CA SER A 346 14.33 -9.29 23.34
C SER A 346 15.59 -8.41 23.47
N SER A 347 16.06 -8.18 24.70
CA SER A 347 17.30 -7.44 25.01
C SER A 347 18.58 -8.28 24.96
N LEU A 348 18.46 -9.58 24.67
CA LEU A 348 19.56 -10.55 24.65
C LEU A 348 19.77 -11.08 23.23
N ALA A 349 20.93 -11.69 23.00
CA ALA A 349 21.29 -12.37 21.77
C ALA A 349 21.78 -13.78 22.07
N CYS A 350 21.48 -14.72 21.17
CA CYS A 350 21.98 -16.08 21.29
C CYS A 350 23.37 -16.19 20.65
N VAL A 351 24.42 -16.28 21.47
CA VAL A 351 25.81 -16.27 21.01
C VAL A 351 26.46 -17.63 21.22
N ALA A 352 27.10 -18.16 20.17
CA ALA A 352 27.84 -19.42 20.24
C ALA A 352 28.98 -19.30 21.27
N SER A 353 28.96 -20.16 22.29
CA SER A 353 29.95 -20.21 23.37
C SER A 353 30.98 -21.34 23.18
N GLY A 354 30.87 -22.10 22.09
CA GLY A 354 31.74 -23.22 21.76
C GLY A 354 31.06 -24.22 20.82
N PRO A 355 31.73 -25.33 20.45
CA PRO A 355 31.13 -26.36 19.60
C PRO A 355 29.87 -26.95 20.22
N GLY A 356 28.71 -26.68 19.61
CA GLY A 356 27.42 -27.26 20.02
C GLY A 356 26.76 -26.60 21.22
N SER A 357 27.20 -25.42 21.66
CA SER A 357 26.49 -24.65 22.70
C SER A 357 26.43 -23.18 22.33
N ALA A 358 25.25 -22.60 22.46
CA ALA A 358 25.07 -21.16 22.45
C ALA A 358 24.36 -20.74 23.75
N ARG A 359 24.61 -19.50 24.17
CA ARG A 359 24.02 -18.94 25.39
C ARG A 359 23.45 -17.56 25.12
N CYS A 360 22.38 -17.23 25.84
CA CYS A 360 21.83 -15.90 25.83
C CYS A 360 22.78 -14.94 26.55
N VAL A 361 23.21 -13.88 25.88
CA VAL A 361 24.05 -12.83 26.45
C VAL A 361 23.41 -11.47 26.22
N PRO A 362 23.68 -10.45 27.05
CA PRO A 362 23.25 -9.08 26.77
C PRO A 362 23.70 -8.65 25.37
N ARG A 363 22.82 -7.98 24.63
CA ARG A 363 23.20 -7.38 23.35
C ARG A 363 24.30 -6.33 23.57
N GLY A 364 25.27 -6.33 22.67
CA GLY A 364 26.39 -5.39 22.67
C GLY A 364 25.92 -3.96 22.38
N GLY A 365 26.33 -3.03 23.24
CA GLY A 365 26.26 -1.60 22.99
C GLY A 365 27.38 -1.12 22.08
N PRO A 366 27.51 0.21 21.87
CA PRO A 366 28.58 0.76 21.05
C PRO A 366 29.93 0.32 21.60
N THR A 367 30.81 -0.17 20.72
CA THR A 367 32.17 -0.68 21.03
C THR A 367 32.26 -2.08 21.63
N ASP A 368 31.14 -2.73 21.94
CA ASP A 368 31.16 -4.12 22.43
C ASP A 368 31.54 -5.10 21.30
N PRO A 369 32.24 -6.21 21.61
CA PRO A 369 32.60 -7.19 20.60
C PRO A 369 31.36 -7.93 20.08
N CYS A 370 31.39 -8.33 18.82
CA CYS A 370 30.32 -9.09 18.18
C CYS A 370 30.87 -9.98 17.05
N ASN A 371 30.14 -11.03 16.69
CA ASN A 371 30.39 -11.84 15.50
C ASN A 371 29.30 -11.66 14.44
N ALA A 372 28.14 -11.12 14.82
CA ALA A 372 27.01 -10.91 13.95
C ALA A 372 26.14 -9.73 14.41
N THR A 373 25.45 -9.09 13.47
CA THR A 373 24.60 -7.91 13.73
C THR A 373 23.50 -8.14 14.76
N TYR A 374 22.92 -9.34 14.84
CA TYR A 374 21.87 -9.62 15.84
C TYR A 374 22.40 -9.65 17.29
N GLU A 375 23.72 -9.68 17.47
CA GLU A 375 24.38 -9.60 18.78
C GLU A 375 24.42 -8.16 19.32
N CYS A 376 24.18 -7.16 18.48
CA CYS A 376 24.18 -5.76 18.86
C CYS A 376 22.78 -5.27 19.26
N LEU A 377 22.71 -4.11 19.94
CA LEU A 377 21.45 -3.39 20.15
C LEU A 377 20.74 -3.09 18.81
N PRO A 378 19.39 -2.95 18.77
CA PRO A 378 18.62 -2.85 17.52
C PRO A 378 19.08 -1.78 16.51
N ASP A 379 19.68 -0.69 16.99
CA ASP A 379 20.15 0.42 16.18
C ASP A 379 21.65 0.33 15.81
N LEU A 380 22.29 -0.81 16.11
CA LEU A 380 23.72 -1.07 15.87
C LEU A 380 23.91 -2.28 14.97
N VAL A 381 25.04 -2.31 14.29
CA VAL A 381 25.47 -3.38 13.38
C VAL A 381 26.88 -3.83 13.74
N CYS A 382 27.17 -5.10 13.49
CA CYS A 382 28.49 -5.64 13.81
C CYS A 382 29.46 -5.28 12.69
N ILE A 383 30.42 -4.39 12.95
CA ILE A 383 31.41 -3.94 11.96
C ILE A 383 32.81 -4.18 12.53
N ALA A 384 33.59 -5.02 11.84
CA ALA A 384 34.94 -5.41 12.26
C ALA A 384 34.94 -5.92 13.71
N GLU A 385 34.09 -6.92 13.97
CA GLU A 385 33.90 -7.57 15.27
C GLU A 385 33.48 -6.63 16.41
N THR A 386 32.92 -5.46 16.09
CA THR A 386 32.51 -4.46 17.07
C THR A 386 31.14 -3.89 16.74
N CYS A 387 30.25 -3.78 17.72
CA CYS A 387 28.95 -3.13 17.56
C CYS A 387 29.12 -1.62 17.36
N ARG A 388 28.63 -1.12 16.21
CA ARG A 388 28.74 0.29 15.82
C ARG A 388 27.44 0.76 15.19
N ALA A 389 27.24 2.08 15.16
CA ALA A 389 26.18 2.64 14.33
C ALA A 389 26.44 2.26 12.86
N PRO A 390 25.40 1.99 12.06
CA PRO A 390 25.55 1.81 10.62
C PRO A 390 26.28 3.00 9.99
N ALA A 391 27.15 2.70 9.03
CA ALA A 391 27.96 3.70 8.33
C ALA A 391 27.08 4.67 7.52
N SER A 392 27.37 5.96 7.65
CA SER A 392 26.71 7.04 6.91
C SER A 392 27.22 7.11 5.46
N GLU A 393 26.58 7.92 4.61
CA GLU A 393 27.01 8.10 3.23
C GLU A 393 28.48 8.57 3.14
N GLY A 394 29.28 7.89 2.31
CA GLY A 394 30.71 8.11 2.14
C GLY A 394 31.61 7.48 3.21
N GLU A 395 31.06 6.87 4.26
CA GLU A 395 31.83 6.12 5.25
C GLU A 395 32.21 4.73 4.75
N ALA A 396 33.23 4.13 5.35
CA ALA A 396 33.72 2.82 4.96
C ALA A 396 32.73 1.72 5.39
N CYS A 397 32.56 0.71 4.54
CA CYS A 397 31.67 -0.43 4.79
C CYS A 397 32.35 -1.75 4.40
N ASN A 398 31.78 -2.87 4.85
CA ASN A 398 32.21 -4.20 4.46
C ASN A 398 31.20 -4.78 3.45
N PRO A 399 31.58 -4.99 2.18
CA PRO A 399 30.65 -5.48 1.16
C PRO A 399 30.17 -6.90 1.41
N SER A 400 30.88 -7.69 2.24
CA SER A 400 30.41 -9.02 2.65
C SER A 400 29.27 -9.00 3.66
N GLU A 401 28.89 -7.82 4.18
CA GLU A 401 27.86 -7.66 5.22
C GLU A 401 26.75 -6.70 4.75
N LEU A 402 25.59 -7.27 4.40
CA LEU A 402 24.43 -6.60 3.80
C LEU A 402 23.78 -5.47 4.62
N ARG A 403 24.24 -5.21 5.84
CA ARG A 403 23.66 -4.21 6.76
C ARG A 403 24.71 -3.28 7.38
N THR A 404 25.84 -3.05 6.72
CA THR A 404 26.88 -2.16 7.25
C THR A 404 26.55 -0.68 7.11
N CYS A 405 25.68 -0.31 6.16
CA CYS A 405 25.28 1.05 5.89
C CYS A 405 23.94 1.42 6.54
N ALA A 406 23.73 2.71 6.80
CA ALA A 406 22.45 3.23 7.30
C ALA A 406 21.28 2.90 6.35
N THR A 407 20.07 2.84 6.89
CA THR A 407 18.85 2.53 6.14
C THR A 407 18.75 3.37 4.88
N GLY A 408 18.58 2.69 3.73
CA GLY A 408 18.47 3.34 2.43
C GLY A 408 19.81 3.59 1.72
N LEU A 409 20.95 3.18 2.28
CA LEU A 409 22.25 3.17 1.61
C LEU A 409 22.69 1.74 1.27
N HIS A 410 23.59 1.58 0.31
CA HIS A 410 24.22 0.29 -0.03
C HIS A 410 25.75 0.38 0.08
N CYS A 411 26.42 -0.75 0.32
CA CYS A 411 27.88 -0.80 0.36
C CYS A 411 28.42 -1.07 -1.05
N ASP A 412 29.08 -0.09 -1.66
CA ASP A 412 29.72 -0.27 -2.96
C ASP A 412 30.97 -1.15 -2.83
N GLU A 413 30.99 -2.29 -3.53
CA GLU A 413 32.10 -3.25 -3.44
C GLU A 413 33.43 -2.67 -3.91
N SER A 414 33.39 -1.79 -4.91
CA SER A 414 34.59 -1.28 -5.57
C SER A 414 35.36 -0.27 -4.70
N THR A 415 34.62 0.53 -3.93
CA THR A 415 35.17 1.60 -3.08
C THR A 415 35.14 1.22 -1.60
N ALA A 416 34.40 0.18 -1.22
CA ALA A 416 34.08 -0.18 0.16
C ALA A 416 33.49 1.03 0.92
N ARG A 417 32.55 1.74 0.28
CA ARG A 417 31.88 2.94 0.83
C ARG A 417 30.36 2.81 0.78
N CYS A 418 29.69 3.36 1.78
CA CYS A 418 28.24 3.47 1.77
C CYS A 418 27.82 4.57 0.79
N LEU A 419 27.05 4.22 -0.23
CA LEU A 419 26.57 5.16 -1.24
C LEU A 419 25.04 5.19 -1.25
N ALA A 420 24.51 6.35 -1.65
CA ALA A 420 23.10 6.45 -2.00
C ALA A 420 22.75 5.47 -3.14
N PRO A 421 21.54 4.90 -3.16
CA PRO A 421 21.12 4.00 -4.22
C PRO A 421 21.16 4.68 -5.58
N LEU A 422 21.59 3.92 -6.58
CA LEU A 422 21.73 4.33 -7.96
C LEU A 422 20.36 4.66 -8.57
N ALA A 423 20.27 5.82 -9.21
CA ALA A 423 19.08 6.26 -9.93
C ALA A 423 18.82 5.40 -11.18
N GLU A 424 17.60 5.46 -11.71
CA GLU A 424 17.26 4.81 -12.98
C GLU A 424 18.22 5.24 -14.11
N GLY A 425 18.65 4.27 -14.92
CA GLY A 425 19.62 4.47 -16.00
C GLY A 425 21.10 4.44 -15.58
N ALA A 426 21.41 4.41 -14.28
CA ALA A 426 22.78 4.26 -13.82
C ALA A 426 23.28 2.82 -13.96
N THR A 427 24.58 2.66 -14.25
CA THR A 427 25.24 1.35 -14.31
C THR A 427 25.29 0.74 -12.91
N CYS A 428 24.87 -0.52 -12.80
CA CYS A 428 24.93 -1.30 -11.57
C CYS A 428 25.74 -2.57 -11.81
N SER A 429 26.49 -3.05 -10.81
CA SER A 429 27.35 -4.23 -10.93
C SER A 429 27.44 -4.97 -9.59
N GLY A 430 27.94 -6.22 -9.62
CA GLY A 430 28.22 -7.00 -8.42
C GLY A 430 27.09 -7.97 -7.99
N PRO A 431 27.25 -8.67 -6.85
CA PRO A 431 26.28 -9.60 -6.28
C PRO A 431 25.07 -8.89 -5.66
N ASP A 432 25.16 -7.59 -5.34
CA ASP A 432 24.10 -6.78 -4.72
C ASP A 432 23.08 -6.22 -5.72
N ARG A 433 22.73 -7.02 -6.75
CA ARG A 433 21.83 -6.65 -7.85
C ARG A 433 20.43 -6.17 -7.39
N GLY A 434 20.02 -6.53 -6.19
CA GLY A 434 18.73 -6.12 -5.61
C GLY A 434 18.75 -4.82 -4.80
N ILE A 435 19.92 -4.31 -4.41
CA ILE A 435 20.06 -3.28 -3.37
C ILE A 435 20.85 -2.04 -3.84
N ALA A 436 21.65 -2.17 -4.90
CA ALA A 436 22.42 -1.06 -5.44
C ALA A 436 21.53 0.04 -6.05
N CYS A 437 20.35 -0.32 -6.55
CA CYS A 437 19.40 0.60 -7.18
C CYS A 437 18.38 1.14 -6.15
N GLN A 438 17.78 2.30 -6.44
CA GLN A 438 16.69 2.88 -5.65
C GLN A 438 15.55 1.87 -5.38
N SER A 439 14.77 2.09 -4.31
CA SER A 439 13.71 1.16 -3.88
C SER A 439 12.65 0.85 -4.95
N THR A 440 12.49 1.71 -5.95
CA THR A 440 11.56 1.58 -7.08
C THR A 440 12.20 0.97 -8.33
N THR A 441 13.52 0.73 -8.32
CA THR A 441 14.28 0.16 -9.44
C THR A 441 14.91 -1.19 -9.03
N TYR A 442 15.48 -1.88 -10.01
CA TYR A 442 16.25 -3.11 -9.83
C TYR A 442 17.45 -3.11 -10.81
N CYS A 443 18.51 -3.86 -10.52
CA CYS A 443 19.64 -3.96 -11.44
C CYS A 443 19.31 -4.95 -12.58
N ASP A 444 19.03 -4.41 -13.78
CA ASP A 444 18.78 -5.21 -14.98
C ASP A 444 20.10 -5.62 -15.61
N VAL A 445 20.53 -6.86 -15.33
CA VAL A 445 21.78 -7.41 -15.84
C VAL A 445 21.48 -8.36 -17.00
N PRO A 446 21.91 -8.04 -18.23
CA PRO A 446 21.74 -8.93 -19.36
C PRO A 446 22.40 -10.29 -19.10
N GLU A 447 21.81 -11.35 -19.64
CA GLU A 447 22.31 -12.71 -19.48
C GLU A 447 23.78 -12.82 -19.92
N GLY A 448 24.63 -13.32 -19.01
CA GLY A 448 26.07 -13.49 -19.26
C GLY A 448 26.94 -12.26 -19.00
N LEU A 449 26.39 -11.17 -18.45
CA LEU A 449 27.17 -10.00 -18.02
C LEU A 449 27.26 -9.88 -16.50
N ASP A 450 28.33 -9.22 -16.04
CA ASP A 450 28.57 -8.88 -14.63
C ASP A 450 28.04 -7.48 -14.25
N GLU A 451 27.72 -6.67 -15.27
CA GLU A 451 27.20 -5.31 -15.14
C GLU A 451 25.85 -5.16 -15.86
N GLY A 452 24.98 -4.34 -15.29
CA GLY A 452 23.66 -4.02 -15.78
C GLY A 452 23.34 -2.54 -15.65
N THR A 453 22.06 -2.21 -15.75
CA THR A 453 21.56 -0.84 -15.55
C THR A 453 20.38 -0.86 -14.60
N CYS A 454 20.29 0.11 -13.69
CA CYS A 454 19.12 0.26 -12.83
C CYS A 454 17.90 0.58 -13.69
N ALA A 455 16.92 -0.33 -13.72
CA ALA A 455 15.69 -0.21 -14.47
C ALA A 455 14.49 -0.14 -13.51
N ALA A 456 13.39 0.50 -13.93
CA ALA A 456 12.15 0.51 -13.16
C ALA A 456 11.66 -0.92 -12.86
N ARG A 457 11.18 -1.15 -11.63
CA ARG A 457 10.56 -2.44 -11.26
C ARG A 457 9.34 -2.75 -12.13
N LYS A 458 9.23 -4.01 -12.47
CA LYS A 458 8.26 -4.58 -13.40
C LYS A 458 6.86 -4.61 -12.77
N PRO A 459 5.81 -4.15 -13.49
CA PRO A 459 4.44 -4.20 -13.02
C PRO A 459 3.90 -5.64 -12.98
N ALA A 460 2.67 -5.80 -12.50
CA ALA A 460 1.99 -7.09 -12.50
C ALA A 460 1.96 -7.71 -13.92
N ARG A 461 2.08 -9.04 -13.98
CA ARG A 461 2.13 -9.89 -15.19
C ARG A 461 3.33 -9.68 -16.12
N ALA A 462 4.25 -8.76 -15.82
CA ALA A 462 5.49 -8.65 -16.58
C ALA A 462 6.39 -9.88 -16.33
N LEU A 463 7.13 -10.30 -17.37
CA LEU A 463 8.08 -11.41 -17.26
C LEU A 463 9.22 -11.04 -16.31
N CYS A 464 9.52 -11.93 -15.37
CA CYS A 464 10.58 -11.72 -14.39
C CYS A 464 11.44 -12.98 -14.26
N SER A 465 12.69 -12.81 -13.81
CA SER A 465 13.55 -13.92 -13.42
C SER A 465 13.71 -14.04 -11.91
N ALA A 466 13.48 -12.95 -11.17
CA ALA A 466 13.52 -12.91 -9.71
C ALA A 466 12.47 -11.95 -9.11
N SER A 467 12.07 -12.21 -7.86
CA SER A 467 11.02 -11.43 -7.17
C SER A 467 11.39 -9.97 -6.93
N PHE A 468 12.68 -9.62 -6.82
CA PHE A 468 13.12 -8.24 -6.62
C PHE A 468 12.95 -7.37 -7.89
N GLU A 469 12.72 -7.97 -9.06
CA GLU A 469 12.42 -7.25 -10.28
C GLU A 469 10.99 -6.67 -10.26
N CYS A 470 10.12 -7.19 -9.41
CA CYS A 470 8.71 -6.84 -9.38
C CYS A 470 8.44 -5.64 -8.46
N GLN A 471 7.39 -4.87 -8.79
CA GLN A 471 6.92 -3.77 -7.93
C GLN A 471 6.54 -4.25 -6.53
N GLU A 472 6.55 -3.34 -5.56
CA GLU A 472 6.21 -3.66 -4.17
C GLU A 472 4.83 -4.33 -4.05
N GLY A 473 4.74 -5.39 -3.24
CA GLY A 473 3.55 -6.23 -3.12
C GLY A 473 3.42 -7.33 -4.17
N LEU A 474 4.36 -7.43 -5.11
CA LEU A 474 4.43 -8.50 -6.11
C LEU A 474 5.64 -9.43 -5.87
N SER A 475 5.56 -10.65 -6.36
CA SER A 475 6.60 -11.69 -6.35
C SER A 475 6.67 -12.37 -7.71
N CYS A 476 7.86 -12.81 -8.09
CA CYS A 476 8.07 -13.54 -9.34
C CYS A 476 7.61 -14.99 -9.19
N ARG A 477 6.60 -15.40 -9.97
CA ARG A 477 5.87 -16.66 -9.81
C ARG A 477 5.67 -17.37 -11.15
N SER A 478 5.66 -18.69 -11.13
CA SER A 478 5.32 -19.50 -12.30
C SER A 478 3.81 -19.50 -12.54
N GLU A 479 3.41 -19.13 -13.74
CA GLU A 479 2.04 -19.21 -14.23
C GLU A 479 1.74 -20.61 -14.79
N SER A 480 0.45 -20.92 -15.00
CA SER A 480 0.02 -22.21 -15.54
C SER A 480 0.52 -22.50 -16.97
N ASP A 481 0.91 -21.46 -17.71
CA ASP A 481 1.50 -21.55 -19.04
C ASP A 481 3.03 -21.83 -19.01
N GLY A 482 3.62 -21.93 -17.82
CA GLY A 482 5.05 -22.14 -17.60
C GLY A 482 5.90 -20.87 -17.66
N SER A 483 5.31 -19.70 -17.94
CA SER A 483 6.01 -18.42 -17.86
C SER A 483 6.20 -18.00 -16.40
N ILE A 484 7.25 -17.21 -16.11
CA ILE A 484 7.47 -16.65 -14.77
C ILE A 484 7.19 -15.15 -14.83
N ARG A 485 6.22 -14.68 -14.04
CA ARG A 485 5.70 -13.31 -14.08
C ARG A 485 5.53 -12.72 -12.68
N CYS A 486 5.51 -11.41 -12.59
CA CYS A 486 5.23 -10.69 -11.35
C CYS A 486 3.75 -10.84 -10.98
N GLY A 487 3.44 -11.54 -9.88
CA GLY A 487 2.09 -11.73 -9.35
C GLY A 487 1.97 -11.26 -7.90
N ALA A 488 0.75 -11.03 -7.39
CA ALA A 488 0.55 -10.64 -6.00
C ALA A 488 1.14 -11.68 -5.04
N VAL A 489 1.73 -11.24 -3.93
CA VAL A 489 2.10 -12.17 -2.85
C VAL A 489 0.81 -12.63 -2.21
N ASP A 490 0.34 -13.83 -2.54
CA ASP A 490 -0.74 -14.49 -1.77
C ASP A 490 -0.36 -14.39 -0.30
N GLY A 491 -1.25 -13.78 0.50
CA GLY A 491 -1.16 -13.86 1.95
C GLY A 491 -1.02 -15.33 2.37
N PRO A 492 -0.48 -15.62 3.57
CA PRO A 492 -0.13 -16.97 3.98
C PRO A 492 -1.29 -17.93 3.67
N CYS A 493 -1.06 -18.82 2.70
CA CYS A 493 -2.03 -19.82 2.32
C CYS A 493 -2.35 -20.67 3.55
N THR A 494 -3.55 -20.53 4.10
CA THR A 494 -4.14 -21.55 4.96
C THR A 494 -4.32 -22.79 4.08
N GLY A 495 -3.40 -23.75 4.19
CA GLY A 495 -3.56 -25.05 3.57
C GLY A 495 -4.84 -25.69 4.08
N THR A 496 -5.75 -26.01 3.16
CA THR A 496 -6.87 -26.93 3.39
C THR A 496 -6.40 -28.35 3.58
#